data_AF-A0A1Q3PM26-F1
#
_entry.id   AF-A0A1Q3PM26-F1
#
_cell.length_a   1.000
_cell.length_b   1.000
_cell.length_c   1.000
_cell.angle_alpha   90.00
_cell.angle_beta   90.00
_cell.angle_gamma   90.00
#
_symmetry.space_group_name_H-M   'P 1'
#
loop_
_entity.id
_entity.type
_entity.pdbx_description
1 polymer ?
#
loop_
_entity_poly.entity_id
_entity_poly.type
_entity_poly.pdbx_seq_one_letter_code
_entity_poly.pdbx_strand_id
1 'polypeptide(L)' 'MGKFEKLVMKLLSGASDNRFSFEELRLILLNLGFTEKMGAGSHRIFYKENILEIVNIQPHGKRQTDVHLTPQ' A
#
# COMPACT_ATOMS: atom_id res chain seq x y z
N MET A 1 3.91 -13.43 -17.25
CA MET A 1 3.66 -12.23 -16.43
C MET A 1 4.24 -12.41 -15.04
N GLY A 2 5.11 -11.49 -14.63
CA GLY A 2 5.70 -11.45 -13.30
C GLY A 2 4.66 -11.18 -12.20
N LYS A 3 5.01 -11.48 -10.94
CA LYS A 3 4.11 -11.22 -9.79
C LYS A 3 3.70 -9.75 -9.70
N PHE A 4 4.63 -8.83 -9.95
CA PHE A 4 4.37 -7.38 -9.92
C PHE A 4 3.44 -6.93 -11.05
N GLU A 5 3.62 -7.42 -12.28
CA GLU A 5 2.73 -7.09 -13.42
C GLU A 5 1.29 -7.51 -13.14
N LYS A 6 1.08 -8.68 -12.52
CA LYS A 6 -0.26 -9.14 -12.10
C LYS A 6 -0.87 -8.22 -11.04
N LEU A 7 -0.06 -7.68 -10.13
CA LEU A 7 -0.52 -6.71 -9.12
C LEU A 7 -0.91 -5.38 -9.73
N VAL A 8 -0.13 -4.88 -10.70
CA VAL A 8 -0.45 -3.65 -11.42
C VAL A 8 -1.73 -3.81 -12.24
N MET A 9 -1.90 -4.93 -12.96
CA MET A 9 -3.15 -5.22 -13.67
C MET A 9 -4.35 -5.30 -12.72
N LYS A 10 -4.18 -5.92 -11.55
CA LYS A 10 -5.20 -5.95 -10.50
C LYS A 10 -5.53 -4.53 -10.03
N LEU A 11 -4.54 -3.69 -9.74
CA LEU A 11 -4.76 -2.30 -9.32
C LEU A 11 -5.52 -1.49 -10.37
N LEU A 12 -5.07 -1.56 -11.63
CA LEU A 12 -5.62 -0.78 -12.74
C LEU A 12 -6.98 -1.30 -13.24
N SER A 13 -7.33 -2.56 -12.99
CA SER A 13 -8.62 -3.11 -13.43
C SER A 13 -9.81 -2.50 -12.72
N GLY A 14 -9.62 -1.84 -11.56
CA GLY A 14 -10.68 -1.16 -10.82
C GLY A 14 -11.83 -2.07 -10.39
N ALA A 15 -11.65 -3.40 -10.45
CA ALA A 15 -12.70 -4.35 -10.10
C ALA A 15 -13.07 -4.23 -8.61
N SER A 16 -14.37 -4.25 -8.33
CA SER A 16 -14.98 -3.94 -7.02
C SER A 16 -14.52 -4.83 -5.86
N ASP A 17 -13.98 -6.01 -6.13
CA ASP A 17 -13.54 -6.98 -5.12
C ASP A 17 -12.01 -7.09 -4.95
N ASN A 18 -11.24 -6.10 -5.44
CA ASN A 18 -9.79 -6.11 -5.32
C ASN A 18 -9.30 -5.83 -3.89
N ARG A 19 -9.47 -6.84 -3.03
CA ARG A 19 -8.84 -6.89 -1.71
C ARG A 19 -7.34 -7.07 -1.93
N PHE A 20 -6.58 -6.05 -1.57
CA PHE A 20 -5.12 -6.16 -1.47
C PHE A 20 -4.74 -6.56 -0.05
N SER A 21 -3.91 -7.58 0.04
CA SER A 21 -3.19 -7.89 1.26
C SER A 21 -2.17 -6.80 1.56
N PHE A 22 -1.73 -6.77 2.81
CA PHE A 22 -0.78 -5.78 3.29
C PHE A 22 0.54 -5.84 2.50
N GLU A 23 1.06 -7.05 2.25
CA GLU A 23 2.30 -7.23 1.48
C GLU A 23 2.16 -6.81 0.01
N GLU A 24 0.99 -6.98 -0.60
CA GLU A 24 0.73 -6.50 -1.95
C GLU A 24 0.78 -4.97 -2.02
N LEU A 25 0.11 -4.27 -1.09
CA LEU A 25 0.15 -2.80 -1.02
C LEU A 25 1.53 -2.28 -0.70
N ARG A 26 2.23 -2.91 0.26
CA ARG A 26 3.61 -2.58 0.59
C ARG A 26 4.51 -2.70 -0.64
N LEU A 27 4.41 -3.79 -1.40
CA LEU A 27 5.21 -3.98 -2.60
C LEU A 27 4.88 -2.93 -3.67
N ILE A 28 3.61 -2.59 -3.88
CA ILE A 28 3.19 -1.55 -4.81
C ILE A 28 3.81 -0.20 -4.43
N LEU A 29 3.67 0.23 -3.17
CA LEU A 29 4.17 1.52 -2.69
C LEU A 29 5.69 1.61 -2.81
N LEU A 30 6.43 0.55 -2.44
CA LEU A 30 7.88 0.51 -2.60
C LEU A 30 8.31 0.62 -4.08
N ASN A 31 7.62 -0.06 -4.99
CA ASN A 31 7.92 0.03 -6.43
C ASN A 31 7.56 1.40 -7.03
N LEU A 32 6.60 2.12 -6.43
CA LEU A 32 6.28 3.51 -6.81
C LEU A 32 7.28 4.53 -6.24
N GLY A 33 8.27 4.09 -5.47
CA GLY A 33 9.31 4.93 -4.90
C GLY A 33 8.91 5.63 -3.60
N PHE A 34 7.92 5.10 -2.86
CA PHE A 34 7.68 5.53 -1.49
C PHE A 34 8.74 4.95 -0.56
N THR A 35 9.11 5.74 0.44
CA THR A 35 9.94 5.31 1.57
C THR A 35 9.05 4.74 2.66
N GLU A 36 9.35 3.53 3.12
CA GLU A 36 8.67 2.90 4.24
C GLU A 36 9.33 3.29 5.57
N LYS A 37 8.53 3.74 6.53
CA LYS A 37 8.90 3.94 7.92
C LYS A 37 8.13 2.97 8.81
N MET A 38 8.89 2.14 9.54
CA MET A 38 8.30 1.22 10.52
C MET A 38 7.94 1.98 11.80
N GLY A 39 6.67 1.92 12.20
CA GLY A 39 6.19 2.44 13.48
C GLY A 39 6.34 1.42 14.62
N ALA A 40 5.96 1.82 15.84
CA ALA A 40 5.98 0.97 17.03
C ALA A 40 4.93 -0.17 17.02
N GLY A 41 4.08 -0.23 15.99
CA GLY A 41 3.04 -1.25 15.81
C GLY A 41 3.13 -1.99 14.48
N SER A 42 2.06 -2.69 14.14
CA SER A 42 1.93 -3.40 12.86
C SER A 42 1.64 -2.48 11.67
N HIS A 43 1.27 -1.22 11.94
CA HIS A 43 1.10 -0.22 10.88
C HIS A 43 2.44 0.16 10.25
N ARG A 44 2.37 0.58 8.99
CA ARG A 44 3.51 1.11 8.23
C ARG A 44 3.12 2.42 7.61
N ILE A 45 4.07 3.34 7.64
CA ILE A 45 3.92 4.69 7.12
C ILE A 45 4.75 4.78 5.85
N PHE A 46 4.17 5.31 4.78
CA PHE A 46 4.82 5.50 3.50
C PHE A 46 4.75 6.97 3.11
N TYR A 47 5.88 7.52 2.70
CA TYR A 47 5.96 8.90 2.23
C TYR A 47 6.88 8.97 1.01
N LYS A 48 6.70 10.00 0.19
CA LYS A 48 7.56 10.24 -0.98
C LYS A 48 7.84 11.73 -1.08
N GLU A 49 9.09 12.06 -1.40
CA GLU A 49 9.46 13.43 -1.68
C GLU A 49 8.57 13.98 -2.81
N ASN A 50 7.99 15.17 -2.60
CA ASN A 50 7.00 15.80 -3.49
C ASN A 50 5.57 15.22 -3.49
N ILE A 51 5.21 14.34 -2.53
CA ILE A 51 3.82 13.96 -2.26
C ILE A 51 3.45 14.44 -0.86
N LEU A 52 2.48 15.34 -0.75
CA LEU A 52 2.08 15.95 0.52
C LEU A 52 1.35 14.97 1.44
N GLU A 53 0.70 13.96 0.88
CA GLU A 53 0.03 12.91 1.63
C GLU A 53 0.99 11.82 2.11
N ILE A 54 0.86 11.46 3.37
CA ILE A 54 1.42 10.26 3.98
C ILE A 54 0.40 9.14 3.86
N VAL A 55 0.85 7.99 3.37
CA VAL A 55 0.03 6.77 3.27
C VAL A 55 0.30 5.89 4.49
N ASN A 56 -0.72 5.65 5.29
CA ASN A 56 -0.68 4.71 6.40
C ASN A 56 -1.39 3.43 5.98
N ILE A 57 -0.71 2.29 6.07
CA ILE A 57 -1.32 0.97 5.86
C ILE A 57 -1.28 0.19 7.17
N GLN A 58 -2.41 -0.44 7.51
CA GLN A 58 -2.53 -1.25 8.72
C GLN A 58 -3.05 -2.65 8.37
N PRO A 59 -2.34 -3.72 8.75
CA PRO A 59 -2.82 -5.07 8.52
C PRO A 59 -3.99 -5.36 9.47
N HIS A 60 -5.16 -5.68 8.92
CA HIS A 60 -6.35 -5.99 9.70
C HIS A 60 -6.66 -7.51 9.68
N GLY A 61 -5.79 -8.31 10.34
CA GLY A 61 -5.96 -9.77 10.43
C GLY A 61 -6.03 -10.46 9.05
N LYS A 62 -6.94 -11.45 8.88
CA LYS A 62 -7.20 -12.14 7.59
C LYS A 62 -8.07 -11.33 6.60
N ARG A 63 -8.38 -10.06 6.89
CA ARG A 63 -9.29 -9.22 6.09
C ARG A 63 -8.50 -8.20 5.24
N GLN A 64 -9.24 -7.34 4.54
CA GLN A 64 -8.72 -6.25 3.71
C GLN A 64 -7.81 -5.33 4.53
N THR A 65 -6.78 -4.78 3.88
CA THR A 65 -5.85 -3.84 4.52
C THR A 65 -6.49 -2.46 4.60
N ASP A 66 -6.45 -1.84 5.77
CA ASP A 66 -6.94 -0.47 5.93
C ASP A 66 -5.87 0.51 5.46
N VAL A 67 -6.29 1.47 4.64
CA VAL A 67 -5.44 2.52 4.07
C VAL A 67 -6.00 3.88 4.49
N HIS A 68 -5.14 4.71 5.08
CA HIS A 68 -5.50 6.05 5.52
C HIS A 68 -4.49 7.07 5.01
N LEU A 69 -4.99 8.19 4.48
CA LEU A 69 -4.16 9.31 4.01
C LEU A 69 -4.18 10.41 5.07
N THR A 70 -3.00 10.84 5.48
CA THR A 70 -2.83 12.00 6.37
C THR A 70 -1.97 13.04 5.67
N PRO A 71 -2.28 14.34 5.76
CA PRO A 71 -1.33 15.38 5.37
C PRO A 71 -0.01 15.23 6.15
N GLN A 72 1.11 15.58 5.53
CA GLN A 72 2.41 15.72 6.20
C GLN A 72 2.41 16.76 7.31
#